data_AF-G9YF44-F1
#
_entry.id   AF-G9YF44-F1
#
_cell.length_a   1.000
_cell.length_b   1.000
_cell.length_c   1.000
_cell.angle_alpha   90.00
_cell.angle_beta   90.00
_cell.angle_gamma   90.00
#
_symmetry.space_group_name_H-M   'P 1'
#
loop_
_entity.id
_entity.type
_entity.pdbx_description
1 polymer ?
#
loop_
_entity_poly.entity_id
_entity_poly.type
_entity_poly.pdbx_seq_one_letter_code
_entity_poly.pdbx_strand_id
1 'polypeptide(L)'
;MIFVLQLIVLYNINFAVFNLLPLPPLDGSRILAALLPGQWAYKLAGLERYSFLILIALLMTNVLGAVLIPIQRGILFLYQIVLSVFI
;
A
#
# COMPACT_ATOMS: atom_id res chain seq x y z
N MET A 1 -15.26 15.26 17.38
CA MET A 1 -15.36 13.79 17.34
C MET A 1 -15.32 13.25 15.91
N ILE A 2 -16.17 13.74 15.00
CA ILE A 2 -16.20 13.31 13.57
C ILE A 2 -14.85 13.48 12.86
N PHE A 3 -14.14 14.59 13.08
CA PHE A 3 -12.82 14.83 12.49
C PHE A 3 -11.78 13.75 12.87
N VAL A 4 -11.79 13.30 14.13
CA VAL A 4 -10.87 12.26 14.61
C VAL A 4 -11.18 10.93 13.92
N LEU A 5 -12.46 10.58 13.77
CA LEU A 5 -12.88 9.39 13.03
C LEU A 5 -12.44 9.43 11.57
N GLN A 6 -12.60 10.58 10.90
CA GLN A 6 -12.14 10.77 9.52
C GLN A 6 -10.62 10.61 9.38
N LEU A 7 -9.84 11.13 10.33
CA LEU A 7 -8.39 10.93 10.35
C LEU A 7 -8.04 9.45 10.54
N ILE A 8 -8.71 8.74 11.45
CA ILE A 8 -8.48 7.31 11.67
C ILE A 8 -8.71 6.53 10.37
N VAL A 9 -9.81 6.80 9.66
CA VAL A 9 -10.10 6.15 8.37
C VAL A 9 -9.01 6.48 7.35
N LEU A 10 -8.63 7.75 7.22
CA LEU A 10 -7.59 8.18 6.29
C LEU A 10 -6.25 7.47 6.53
N TYR A 11 -5.80 7.39 7.78
CA TYR A 11 -4.55 6.72 8.14
C TYR A 11 -4.62 5.21 7.90
N ASN A 12 -5.73 4.56 8.24
CA ASN A 12 -5.90 3.13 7.97
C ASN A 12 -5.89 2.82 6.46
N ILE A 13 -6.54 3.65 5.65
CA ILE A 13 -6.48 3.53 4.19
C ILE A 13 -5.04 3.69 3.71
N ASN A 14 -4.31 4.70 4.19
CA ASN A 14 -2.90 4.90 3.84
C ASN A 14 -2.02 3.69 4.20
N PHE A 15 -2.19 3.15 5.41
CA PHE A 15 -1.48 1.95 5.84
C PHE A 15 -1.84 0.74 4.97
N ALA A 16 -3.11 0.57 4.62
CA ALA A 16 -3.55 -0.51 3.74
C ALA A 16 -2.94 -0.38 2.34
N VAL A 17 -2.98 0.81 1.72
CA VAL A 17 -2.36 1.02 0.40
C VAL A 17 -0.85 0.80 0.44
N PHE A 18 -0.19 1.28 1.49
CA PHE A 18 1.23 1.08 1.69
C PHE A 18 1.58 -0.43 1.80
N ASN A 19 0.80 -1.19 2.57
CA ASN A 19 1.00 -2.63 2.71
C ASN A 19 0.73 -3.41 1.42
N LEU A 20 0.04 -2.84 0.42
CA LEU A 20 -0.15 -3.48 -0.89
C LEU A 20 1.05 -3.33 -1.83
N LEU A 21 2.06 -2.54 -1.47
CA LEU A 21 3.26 -2.41 -2.28
C LEU A 21 3.98 -3.76 -2.43
N PRO A 22 4.41 -4.14 -3.65
CA PRO A 22 5.09 -5.42 -3.91
C PRO A 22 6.57 -5.35 -3.51
N LEU A 23 6.85 -4.92 -2.28
CA LEU A 23 8.19 -4.73 -1.75
C LEU A 23 8.29 -5.40 -0.38
N PRO A 24 9.18 -6.39 -0.18
CA PRO A 24 9.41 -6.96 1.14
C PRO A 24 9.77 -5.83 2.14
N PRO A 25 9.48 -5.92 3.44
CA PRO A 25 8.72 -6.94 4.18
C PRO A 25 7.19 -6.75 4.11
N LEU A 26 6.67 -5.86 3.25
CA LEU A 26 5.26 -5.51 3.19
C LEU A 26 4.41 -6.67 2.68
N ASP A 27 3.14 -6.71 3.08
CA ASP A 27 2.25 -7.83 2.79
C ASP A 27 2.01 -8.04 1.28
N GLY A 28 2.05 -6.96 0.49
CA GLY A 28 1.91 -6.99 -0.96
C GLY A 28 2.99 -7.81 -1.65
N SER A 29 4.21 -7.88 -1.10
CA SER A 29 5.25 -8.76 -1.65
C SER A 29 4.94 -10.23 -1.40
N ARG A 30 4.29 -10.56 -0.28
CA ARG A 30 3.88 -11.95 0.04
C ARG A 30 2.74 -12.38 -0.86
N ILE A 31 1.76 -11.50 -1.08
CA ILE A 31 0.67 -11.71 -2.03
C ILE A 31 1.25 -11.94 -3.44
N LEU A 32 2.17 -11.08 -3.87
CA LEU A 32 2.81 -11.23 -5.17
C LEU A 32 3.63 -12.53 -5.27
N ALA A 33 4.39 -12.89 -4.23
CA ALA A 33 5.15 -14.14 -4.18
C ALA A 33 4.25 -15.38 -4.31
N ALA A 34 3.07 -15.37 -3.68
CA ALA A 34 2.11 -16.46 -3.76
C ALA A 34 1.45 -16.61 -5.14
N LEU A 35 1.32 -15.51 -5.89
CA LEU A 35 0.77 -15.50 -7.24
C LEU A 35 1.81 -15.82 -8.32
N LEU A 36 3.10 -15.64 -8.03
CA LEU A 36 4.19 -15.80 -8.99
C LEU A 36 4.68 -17.26 -9.09
N PRO A 37 5.14 -17.70 -10.28
CA PRO A 37 5.84 -18.97 -10.43
C PRO A 37 7.14 -19.00 -9.61
N GLY A 38 7.55 -20.18 -9.13
CA GLY A 38 8.65 -20.34 -8.17
C GLY A 38 9.97 -19.62 -8.53
N GLN A 39 10.33 -19.55 -9.81
CA GLN A 39 11.53 -18.82 -10.27
C GLN A 39 11.47 -17.30 -9.99
N TRP A 40 10.28 -16.70 -10.08
CA TRP A 40 10.07 -15.27 -9.82
C TRP A 40 9.91 -15.00 -8.33
N ALA A 41 9.26 -15.91 -7.61
CA ALA A 41 9.20 -15.86 -6.15
C ALA A 41 10.61 -15.89 -5.53
N TYR A 42 11.52 -16.71 -6.06
CA TYR A 42 12.92 -16.75 -5.60
C TYR A 42 13.67 -15.45 -5.84
N LYS A 43 13.46 -14.80 -7.01
CA LYS A 43 14.01 -13.47 -7.28
C LYS A 43 13.46 -12.41 -6.33
N LEU A 44 12.16 -12.46 -6.03
CA LEU A 44 11.52 -11.55 -5.09
C LEU A 44 12.05 -11.74 -3.66
N ALA A 45 12.31 -12.98 -3.24
CA ALA A 45 12.96 -13.28 -1.96
C ALA A 45 14.40 -12.70 -1.90
N GLY A 46 15.13 -12.72 -3.02
CA GLY A 46 16.45 -12.07 -3.10
C GLY A 46 16.42 -10.56 -2.83
N LEU A 47 15.30 -9.88 -3.12
CA LEU A 47 15.13 -8.45 -2.83
C LEU A 47 14.95 -8.16 -1.34
N GLU A 48 14.59 -9.15 -0.52
CA GLU A 48 14.36 -9.00 0.92
C GLU A 48 15.56 -8.38 1.64
N ARG A 49 16.79 -8.74 1.22
CA ARG A 49 18.04 -8.22 1.80
C ARG A 49 18.23 -6.70 1.62
N TYR A 50 17.75 -6.15 0.50
CA TYR A 50 17.90 -4.72 0.17
C TYR A 50 16.62 -3.93 0.42
N SER A 51 15.57 -4.62 0.84
CA SER A 51 14.22 -4.11 0.85
C SER A 51 14.05 -2.86 1.71
N PHE A 52 14.66 -2.83 2.89
CA PHE A 52 14.67 -1.67 3.77
C PHE A 52 15.35 -0.44 3.13
N LEU A 53 16.47 -0.63 2.43
CA LEU A 53 17.17 0.46 1.74
C LEU A 53 16.34 0.99 0.56
N ILE A 54 15.70 0.09 -0.20
CA ILE A 54 14.83 0.49 -1.31
C ILE A 54 13.63 1.27 -0.78
N LEU A 55 13.04 0.85 0.35
CA LEU A 55 11.92 1.55 0.98
C LEU A 55 12.30 2.97 1.41
N ILE A 56 13.48 3.15 2.02
CA ILE A 56 13.99 4.48 2.38
C ILE A 56 14.18 5.33 1.14
N ALA A 57 14.82 4.80 0.10
CA ALA A 57 15.03 5.52 -1.15
C ALA A 57 13.69 5.94 -1.79
N LEU A 58 12.69 5.05 -1.76
CA LEU A 58 11.33 5.31 -2.25
C LEU A 58 10.60 6.40 -1.46
N LEU A 59 10.76 6.43 -0.13
CA LEU A 59 10.22 7.49 0.73
C LEU A 59 10.87 8.84 0.45
N MET A 60 12.16 8.86 0.13
CA MET A 60 12.88 10.10 -0.20
C MET A 60 12.55 10.63 -1.61
N THR A 61 12.08 9.78 -2.53
CA THR A 61 12.00 10.14 -3.96
C THR A 61 10.63 10.66 -4.43
N ASN A 62 9.66 10.93 -3.55
CA ASN A 62 8.27 11.32 -3.91
C ASN A 62 7.50 10.34 -4.84
N VAL A 63 8.17 9.31 -5.37
CA VAL A 63 7.60 8.27 -6.24
C VAL A 63 6.48 7.52 -5.52
N LEU A 64 6.66 7.23 -4.23
CA LEU A 64 5.60 6.64 -3.43
C LEU A 64 4.33 7.49 -3.42
N GLY A 65 4.45 8.81 -3.29
CA GLY A 65 3.28 9.70 -3.38
C GLY A 65 2.58 9.58 -4.73
N ALA A 66 3.33 9.56 -5.84
CA ALA A 66 2.76 9.44 -7.18
C ALA A 66 1.97 8.15 -7.40
N VAL A 67 2.36 7.03 -6.75
CA VAL A 67 1.66 5.74 -6.85
C VAL A 67 0.57 5.58 -5.79
N LEU A 68 0.84 5.96 -4.55
CA LEU A 68 -0.07 5.75 -3.42
C LEU A 68 -1.27 6.70 -3.47
N ILE A 69 -1.09 7.97 -3.84
CA ILE A 69 -2.16 8.98 -3.88
C ILE A 69 -3.32 8.59 -4.82
N PRO A 70 -3.10 8.17 -6.08
CA PRO A 70 -4.23 7.79 -6.94
C PRO A 70 -4.99 6.58 -6.38
N ILE A 71 -4.29 5.58 -5.82
CA ILE A 71 -4.94 4.41 -5.21
C ILE A 71 -5.73 4.81 -3.97
N GLN A 72 -5.14 5.62 -3.10
CA GLN A 72 -5.78 6.18 -1.91
C GLN A 72 -7.06 6.95 -2.29
N ARG A 73 -7.00 7.82 -3.31
CA ARG A 73 -8.16 8.58 -3.80
C ARG A 73 -9.26 7.66 -4.33
N GLY A 74 -8.90 6.58 -5.04
CA GLY A 74 -9.86 5.58 -5.50
C GLY A 74 -10.58 4.89 -4.34
N ILE A 75 -9.84 4.45 -3.32
CA ILE A 75 -10.42 3.82 -2.13
C ILE A 75 -11.30 4.81 -1.35
N LEU A 76 -10.83 6.05 -1.17
CA LEU A 76 -11.62 7.10 -0.52
C LEU A 76 -12.90 7.41 -1.29
N PHE A 77 -12.84 7.45 -2.63
CA PHE A 77 -14.02 7.64 -3.47
C PHE A 77 -15.04 6.51 -3.26
N LEU A 78 -14.59 5.25 -3.26
CA LEU A 78 -15.46 4.10 -2.96
C LEU A 78 -16.06 4.20 -1.55
N TYR A 79 -15.24 4.56 -0.56
CA TYR A 79 -15.71 4.76 0.81
C TYR A 79 -16.79 5.85 0.90
N GLN A 80 -16.62 6.97 0.20
CA GLN A 80 -17.63 8.04 0.15
C GLN A 80 -18.93 7.59 -0.52
N ILE A 81 -18.85 6.82 -1.61
CA ILE A 81 -20.03 6.22 -2.27
C ILE A 81 -20.78 5.35 -1.27
N VAL A 82 -20.07 4.44 -0.59
CA VAL A 82 -20.70 3.53 0.38
C VAL A 82 -21.38 4.33 1.48
N LEU A 83 -20.73 5.35 2.05
CA LEU A 83 -21.35 6.20 3.06
C LEU A 83 -22.59 6.94 2.56
N SER A 84 -22.58 7.44 1.32
CA SER A 84 -23.72 8.15 0.72
C SER A 84 -24.96 7.27 0.50
N VAL A 85 -24.82 5.95 0.58
CA VAL A 85 -25.97 5.03 0.52
C VAL A 85 -26.66 4.92 1.89
N PHE A 86 -25.93 5.14 2.98
CA PHE A 86 -26.43 4.98 4.35
C PHE A 86 -26.87 6.30 5.01
N ILE A 87 -26.36 7.43 4.53
CA ILE A 87 -26.68 8.79 4.97
C ILE A 87 -27.52 9.45 3.89
#